data_AF-A0A9E1TKT7-F1
#
_entry.id   AF-A0A9E1TKT7-F1
#
_cell.length_a   1.000
_cell.length_b   1.000
_cell.length_c   1.000
_cell.angle_alpha   90.00
_cell.angle_beta   90.00
_cell.angle_gamma   90.00
#
_symmetry.space_group_name_H-M   'P 1'
#
loop_
_entity.id
_entity.type
_entity.pdbx_description
1 polymer ?
#
loop_
_entity_poly.entity_id
_entity_poly.type
_entity_poly.pdbx_seq_one_letter_code
_entity_poly.pdbx_strand_id
1 'polypeptide(L)'
;MGDARGLAVEVLGRIEHDGAYANLALRAALDRCDLERRDRAFVTDMVYGTTRMRRACDHLVDRFLHDEIQPEVRTVLRLGAWQLAFGGV
;
A
#
# COMPACT_ATOMS: atom_id res chain seq x y z
N MET A 1 -8.19 -7.18 14.76
CA MET A 1 -8.06 -5.71 14.89
C MET A 1 -6.88 -5.32 14.01
N GLY A 2 -7.16 -4.89 12.78
CA GLY A 2 -6.14 -4.75 11.74
C GLY A 2 -5.31 -3.48 11.97
N ASP A 3 -3.99 -3.63 12.04
CA ASP A 3 -3.05 -2.52 12.01
C ASP A 3 -3.21 -1.71 10.70
N ALA A 4 -3.01 -0.39 10.75
CA ALA A 4 -3.13 0.51 9.61
C ALA A 4 -2.29 0.06 8.41
N ARG A 5 -1.07 -0.45 8.66
CA ARG A 5 -0.23 -0.99 7.57
C ARG A 5 -0.82 -2.24 6.94
N GLY A 6 -1.37 -3.14 7.77
CA GLY A 6 -2.06 -4.34 7.28
C GLY A 6 -3.23 -4.00 6.37
N LEU A 7 -4.06 -3.02 6.78
CA LEU A 7 -5.18 -2.55 5.95
C LEU A 7 -4.70 -1.92 4.63
N ALA A 8 -3.62 -1.15 4.66
CA ALA A 8 -3.05 -0.56 3.45
C ALA A 8 -2.52 -1.63 2.48
N VAL A 9 -1.84 -2.67 2.97
CA VAL A 9 -1.38 -3.81 2.14
C VAL A 9 -2.57 -4.53 1.52
N GLU A 10 -3.63 -4.81 2.28
CA GLU A 10 -4.85 -5.44 1.73
C GLU A 10 -5.45 -4.60 0.59
N VAL A 11 -5.61 -3.30 0.81
CA VAL A 11 -6.16 -2.39 -0.21
C VAL A 11 -5.26 -2.32 -1.44
N LEU A 12 -3.94 -2.21 -1.26
CA LEU A 12 -2.99 -2.19 -2.36
C LEU A 12 -3.03 -3.48 -3.17
N GLY A 13 -3.13 -4.64 -2.50
CA GLY A 13 -3.30 -5.92 -3.18
C GLY A 13 -4.52 -5.95 -4.09
N ARG A 14 -5.66 -5.44 -3.63
CA ARG A 14 -6.89 -5.35 -4.44
C ARG A 14 -6.74 -4.40 -5.63
N ILE A 15 -5.99 -3.32 -5.49
CA ILE A 15 -5.73 -2.37 -6.59
C ILE A 15 -4.80 -2.99 -7.63
N GLU A 16 -3.74 -3.66 -7.17
CA GLU A 16 -2.68 -4.18 -8.03
C GLU A 16 -3.06 -5.47 -8.74
N HIS A 17 -3.78 -6.36 -8.05
CA HIS A 17 -4.02 -7.74 -8.51
C HIS A 17 -5.46 -7.96 -8.96
N ASP A 18 -6.44 -7.26 -8.38
CA ASP A 18 -7.86 -7.39 -8.75
C ASP A 18 -8.35 -6.27 -9.69
N GLY A 19 -7.48 -5.31 -10.02
CA GLY A 19 -7.82 -4.15 -10.86
C GLY A 19 -8.84 -3.19 -10.23
N ALA A 20 -9.00 -3.24 -8.91
CA ALA A 20 -9.97 -2.39 -8.21
C ALA A 20 -9.57 -0.92 -8.26
N TYR A 21 -10.54 -0.04 -8.50
CA TYR A 21 -10.31 1.41 -8.42
C TYR A 21 -9.90 1.81 -7.00
N ALA A 22 -8.79 2.54 -6.88
CA ALA A 22 -8.17 2.87 -5.59
C ALA A 22 -9.13 3.55 -4.61
N ASN A 23 -9.91 4.52 -5.08
CA ASN A 23 -10.88 5.23 -4.26
C ASN A 23 -12.02 4.32 -3.76
N LEU A 24 -12.47 3.35 -4.57
CA LEU A 24 -13.52 2.41 -4.19
C LEU A 24 -13.00 1.34 -3.22
N ALA A 25 -11.82 0.78 -3.50
CA ALA A 25 -11.17 -0.22 -2.65
C ALA A 25 -10.85 0.34 -1.27
N LEU A 26 -10.24 1.54 -1.21
CA LEU A 26 -9.91 2.21 0.03
C LEU A 26 -11.17 2.55 0.84
N ARG A 27 -12.18 3.14 0.20
CA ARG A 27 -13.43 3.48 0.89
C ARG A 27 -14.09 2.25 1.51
N ALA A 28 -14.21 1.17 0.74
CA ALA A 28 -14.80 -0.08 1.21
C ALA A 28 -14.01 -0.70 2.39
N ALA A 29 -12.68 -0.57 2.41
CA ALA A 29 -11.85 -1.02 3.52
C ALA A 29 -12.03 -0.14 4.76
N LEU A 30 -11.99 1.18 4.59
CA LEU A 30 -12.16 2.15 5.68
C LEU A 30 -13.55 2.11 6.32
N ASP A 31 -14.60 1.81 5.54
CA ASP A 31 -15.98 1.70 6.03
C ASP A 31 -16.21 0.42 6.87
N ARG A 32 -15.32 -0.58 6.75
CA ARG A 32 -15.40 -1.87 7.46
C ARG A 32 -14.43 -1.99 8.65
N CYS A 33 -13.60 -0.98 8.89
CA CYS A 33 -12.63 -0.96 9.98
C CYS A 33 -13.03 0.05 11.07
N ASP A 34 -12.69 -0.26 12.31
CA ASP A 34 -12.86 0.64 13.46
C ASP A 34 -11.51 1.32 13.79
N LEU A 35 -10.96 2.04 12.81
CA LEU A 35 -9.73 2.80 12.97
C LEU A 35 -10.03 4.24 13.39
N GLU A 36 -9.22 4.79 14.28
CA GLU A 36 -9.29 6.20 14.62
C GLU A 36 -8.96 7.10 13.42
N ARG A 37 -9.40 8.36 13.48
CA ARG A 37 -9.20 9.34 12.39
C ARG A 37 -7.74 9.42 11.93
N ARG A 38 -6.79 9.37 12.86
CA ARG A 38 -5.35 9.42 12.56
C ARG A 38 -4.92 8.23 11.71
N ASP A 39 -5.32 7.03 12.08
CA ASP A 39 -4.95 5.81 11.36
C ASP A 39 -5.67 5.73 10.01
N ARG A 40 -6.92 6.18 9.91
CA ARG A 40 -7.62 6.28 8.62
C ARG A 40 -6.90 7.23 7.65
N ALA A 41 -6.41 8.37 8.15
CA ALA A 41 -5.60 9.29 7.35
C ALA A 41 -4.27 8.65 6.93
N PHE A 42 -3.61 7.94 7.85
CA PHE A 42 -2.36 7.25 7.56
C PHE A 42 -2.54 6.14 6.50
N VAL A 43 -3.60 5.34 6.58
CA VAL A 43 -3.95 4.34 5.56
C VAL A 43 -4.20 5.01 4.20
N THR A 44 -4.91 6.13 4.20
CA THR A 44 -5.21 6.90 2.99
C THR A 44 -3.92 7.37 2.30
N ASP A 45 -2.99 7.94 3.07
CA ASP A 45 -1.70 8.40 2.56
C ASP A 45 -0.85 7.23 2.05
N MET A 46 -0.80 6.11 2.78
CA MET A 46 -0.10 4.91 2.36
C MET A 46 -0.63 4.37 1.03
N VAL A 47 -1.95 4.21 0.89
CA VAL A 47 -2.56 3.63 -0.30
C VAL A 47 -2.39 4.55 -1.51
N TYR A 48 -2.77 5.83 -1.38
CA TYR A 48 -2.66 6.75 -2.51
C TYR A 48 -1.21 7.07 -2.83
N GLY A 49 -0.35 7.23 -1.82
CA GLY A 49 1.06 7.49 -1.98
C GLY A 49 1.78 6.36 -2.71
N THR A 50 1.60 5.12 -2.26
CA THR A 50 2.21 3.94 -2.89
C THR A 50 1.68 3.75 -4.31
N THR A 51 0.37 3.92 -4.53
CA THR A 51 -0.23 3.83 -5.88
C THR A 51 0.32 4.91 -6.82
N ARG A 52 0.41 6.16 -6.36
CA ARG A 52 0.95 7.29 -7.13
C ARG A 52 2.42 7.10 -7.47
N MET A 53 3.20 6.58 -6.52
CA MET A 53 4.65 6.41 -6.63
C MET A 53 5.05 5.00 -7.07
N ARG A 54 4.12 4.17 -7.56
CA ARG A 54 4.36 2.74 -7.84
C ARG A 54 5.62 2.49 -8.66
N ARG A 55 5.80 3.22 -9.77
CA ARG A 55 6.99 3.10 -10.64
C ARG A 55 8.29 3.48 -9.93
N ALA A 56 8.24 4.49 -9.05
CA ALA A 56 9.41 4.87 -8.26
C ALA A 56 9.71 3.82 -7.19
N CYS A 57 8.69 3.25 -6.55
CA CYS A 57 8.85 2.18 -5.58
C CYS A 57 9.40 0.90 -6.24
N ASP A 58 8.89 0.53 -7.42
CA ASP A 58 9.45 -0.56 -8.24
C ASP A 58 10.93 -0.31 -8.51
N HIS A 59 11.29 0.88 -8.99
CA HIS A 59 12.67 1.24 -9.25
C HIS A 59 13.60 1.17 -8.02
N LEU A 60 13.08 1.46 -6.82
CA LEU A 60 13.83 1.33 -5.57
C LEU A 60 14.02 -0.13 -5.16
N VAL A 61 12.97 -0.95 -5.30
CA VAL A 61 12.95 -2.34 -4.84
C VAL A 61 13.68 -3.26 -5.81
N ASP A 62 13.49 -3.08 -7.13
CA ASP A 62 14.01 -3.98 -8.17
C ASP A 62 15.54 -4.12 -8.16
N ARG A 63 16.26 -3.13 -7.61
CA ARG A 63 17.72 -3.17 -7.46
C ARG A 63 18.21 -4.24 -6.48
N PHE A 64 17.32 -4.72 -5.60
CA PHE A 64 17.62 -5.71 -4.57
C PHE A 64 16.97 -7.08 -4.84
N LEU A 65 16.19 -7.20 -5.92
CA LEU A 65 15.55 -8.45 -6.30
C LEU A 65 16.41 -9.16 -7.34
N HIS A 66 16.72 -10.42 -7.08
CA HIS A 66 17.46 -11.28 -8.03
C HIS A 66 16.51 -12.18 -8.84
N ASP A 67 15.37 -12.54 -8.25
CA ASP A 67 14.37 -13.43 -8.82
C ASP A 67 12.99 -12.78 -8.80
N GLU A 68 12.05 -13.37 -9.55
CA GLU A 68 10.64 -13.02 -9.42
C GLU A 68 10.12 -13.39 -8.02
N ILE A 69 9.34 -12.48 -7.44
CA ILE A 69 8.75 -12.63 -6.11
C ILE A 69 7.24 -12.71 -6.20
N GLN A 70 6.62 -13.30 -5.19
CA GLN A 70 5.16 -13.38 -5.08
C GLN A 70 4.54 -11.97 -5.13
N PRO A 71 3.41 -11.77 -5.84
CA PRO A 71 2.79 -10.46 -5.99
C PRO A 71 2.51 -9.75 -4.66
N GLU A 72 2.11 -10.49 -3.64
CA GLU A 72 1.83 -9.99 -2.29
C GLU A 72 3.08 -9.45 -1.61
N VAL A 73 4.22 -10.15 -1.77
CA VAL A 73 5.52 -9.70 -1.24
C VAL A 73 5.93 -8.42 -1.94
N ARG A 74 5.72 -8.32 -3.26
CA ARG A 74 5.98 -7.08 -4.01
C ARG A 74 5.14 -5.92 -3.51
N THR A 75 3.86 -6.13 -3.21
CA THR A 75 2.97 -5.12 -2.63
C THR A 75 3.51 -4.60 -1.29
N VAL A 76 3.96 -5.49 -0.40
CA VAL A 76 4.55 -5.11 0.89
C VAL A 76 5.85 -4.32 0.70
N LEU A 77 6.73 -4.77 -0.20
CA LEU A 77 7.99 -4.07 -0.48
C LEU A 77 7.75 -2.67 -1.06
N ARG A 78 6.76 -2.50 -1.94
CA ARG A 78 6.37 -1.18 -2.47
C ARG A 78 5.90 -0.24 -1.36
N LEU A 79 5.04 -0.72 -0.47
CA LEU A 79 4.56 0.09 0.65
C LEU A 79 5.72 0.51 1.56
N GLY A 80 6.60 -0.43 1.91
CA GLY A 80 7.77 -0.15 2.74
C GLY A 80 8.74 0.83 2.08
N ALA A 81 9.03 0.64 0.79
CA ALA A 81 9.86 1.57 0.01
C ALA A 81 9.24 2.96 -0.04
N TRP A 82 7.92 3.06 -0.23
CA TRP A 82 7.22 4.34 -0.20
C TRP A 82 7.36 5.03 1.16
N GLN A 83 7.16 4.30 2.27
CA GLN A 83 7.27 4.86 3.62
C GLN A 83 8.67 5.43 3.89
N LEU A 84 9.72 4.70 3.51
CA LEU A 84 11.11 5.12 3.72
C LEU A 84 11.52 6.29 2.82
N ALA A 85 11.06 6.32 1.57
CA ALA A 85 11.50 7.31 0.59
C ALA A 85 10.63 8.58 0.57
N PHE A 86 9.35 8.46 0.91
CA PHE A 86 8.36 9.53 0.72
C PHE A 86 7.40 9.72 1.90
N GLY A 87 7.21 8.70 2.75
CA GLY A 87 6.22 8.70 3.82
C GLY A 87 6.55 9.58 5.03
N GLY A 88 7.71 10.25 5.04
CA GLY A 88 8.10 11.18 6.10
C GLY A 88 8.36 10.51 7.44
N VAL A 89 9.00 9.33 7.43
CA VAL A 89 9.53 8.66 8.63
C VAL A 89 10.93 9.20 8.96
#